data_AF-A0A939X6D4-F1
#
_entry.id   AF-A0A939X6D4-F1
#
_cell.length_a   1.000
_cell.length_b   1.000
_cell.length_c   1.000
_cell.angle_alpha   90.00
_cell.angle_beta   90.00
_cell.angle_gamma   90.00
#
_symmetry.space_group_name_H-M   'P 1'
#
loop_
_entity.id
_entity.type
_entity.pdbx_description
1 polymer ?
#
loop_
_entity_poly.entity_id
_entity_poly.type
_entity_poly.pdbx_seq_one_letter_code
_entity_poly.pdbx_strand_id
1 'polypeptide(L)'
;MKKRALISVFYKDGVLDLAQYLAKNGWEILSTGGTKKHLTDNGIAVTDVSSVTGFPECLDGRVKTLHPMIHAGLLAIRANEQHMKTISDLGVSPIDLVCVNLYPFFEKVQAGLTFEETVEFIDIGGPTMLRAAAKNHNDVLVLTDPADYTEVKANLDKTNQDVGKIETAFKRRLAGKVFNLTSAYDAAVSRFMLEEELPQYYDMPLVKSQSLRYGENSHQKAALYVTADKKGAFAGMKQLQGKELSYNNIRDLDVAWKAVCAFNRFVKNAEPVNGTDYSEYNGIICGKDKDGNKAAPTGKPVTASFSGASNSVFTIALKHNTPCGASLGATPLESYKQTYDCDPVSIFGGIVGCSTVIDKACAEEMVKCFLEVIVAPGFTDDALEVFAAKKNLRLITAEISADDDYECMSVAGGLLVQNRDNVLFEKWDIVTKAKPTQAQIDEMAFGMTVAMFAKSNAILVIKNRTAYGIGCGQTNRIWAAEQALTRAKEKTEALGIGNAEVLISDAFFPFADNVEKANEFGIKAIVTPGGSIRDQECIDACNKYGIAMVFTGTRHFKH
;
A
#
# COMPACT_ATOMS: atom_id res chain seq x y z
N MET A 1 -4.72 44.84 26.21
CA MET A 1 -5.81 43.84 26.20
C MET A 1 -5.29 42.52 26.75
N LYS A 2 -6.14 41.73 27.39
CA LYS A 2 -5.79 40.38 27.86
C LYS A 2 -5.65 39.45 26.64
N LYS A 3 -4.63 38.59 26.59
CA LYS A 3 -4.42 37.65 25.49
C LYS A 3 -5.44 36.52 25.53
N ARG A 4 -5.88 36.05 24.37
CA ARG A 4 -6.95 35.03 24.25
C ARG A 4 -6.47 33.80 23.51
N ALA A 5 -6.76 32.64 24.09
CA ALA A 5 -6.55 31.34 23.48
C ALA A 5 -7.90 30.64 23.25
N LEU A 6 -8.21 30.29 22.01
CA LEU A 6 -9.38 29.49 21.67
C LEU A 6 -8.98 28.01 21.53
N ILE A 7 -9.48 27.17 22.43
CA ILE A 7 -9.15 25.74 22.49
C ILE A 7 -10.41 24.92 22.20
N SER A 8 -10.40 24.14 21.13
CA SER A 8 -11.49 23.25 20.73
C SER A 8 -10.92 21.98 20.12
N VAL A 9 -10.72 20.95 20.93
CA VAL A 9 -10.04 19.71 20.54
C VAL A 9 -10.97 18.50 20.70
N PHE A 10 -10.92 17.57 19.76
CA PHE A 10 -11.48 16.23 19.91
C PHE A 10 -10.60 15.36 20.84
N TYR A 11 -9.33 15.22 20.52
CA TYR A 11 -8.33 14.50 21.33
C TYR A 11 -7.80 15.39 22.46
N LYS A 12 -7.75 14.85 23.69
CA LYS A 12 -7.45 15.62 24.91
C LYS A 12 -5.99 15.55 25.36
N ASP A 13 -5.14 14.86 24.59
CA ASP A 13 -3.74 14.66 24.95
C ASP A 13 -2.99 15.98 25.12
N GLY A 14 -2.39 16.18 26.30
CA GLY A 14 -1.60 17.37 26.65
C GLY A 14 -2.37 18.69 26.76
N VAL A 15 -3.66 18.75 26.40
CA VAL A 15 -4.41 20.02 26.32
C VAL A 15 -4.57 20.69 27.68
N LEU A 16 -4.72 19.89 28.75
CA LEU A 16 -4.83 20.42 30.11
C LEU A 16 -3.55 21.13 30.55
N ASP A 17 -2.39 20.56 30.28
CA ASP A 17 -1.08 21.14 30.58
C ASP A 17 -0.85 22.43 29.76
N LEU A 18 -1.29 22.48 28.50
CA LEU A 18 -1.28 23.70 27.71
C LEU A 18 -2.18 24.78 28.34
N ALA A 19 -3.42 24.43 28.69
CA ALA A 19 -4.40 25.36 29.25
C ALA A 19 -3.96 25.90 30.62
N GLN A 20 -3.42 25.05 31.49
CA GLN A 20 -2.84 25.46 32.78
C GLN A 20 -1.70 26.46 32.62
N TYR A 21 -0.78 26.19 31.69
CA TYR A 21 0.32 27.10 31.38
C TYR A 21 -0.19 28.47 30.91
N LEU A 22 -1.15 28.50 29.99
CA LEU A 22 -1.71 29.75 29.46
C LEU A 22 -2.45 30.53 30.56
N ALA A 23 -3.30 29.86 31.34
CA ALA A 23 -4.03 30.47 32.45
C ALA A 23 -3.09 31.07 33.50
N LYS A 24 -2.02 30.35 33.87
CA LYS A 24 -0.97 30.83 34.80
C LYS A 24 -0.27 32.09 34.27
N ASN A 25 -0.12 32.23 32.96
CA ASN A 25 0.46 33.39 32.30
C ASN A 25 -0.56 34.49 31.97
N GLY A 26 -1.77 34.43 32.56
CA GLY A 26 -2.77 35.48 32.46
C GLY A 26 -3.57 35.50 31.16
N TRP A 27 -3.54 34.41 30.37
CA TRP A 27 -4.39 34.29 29.19
C TRP A 27 -5.85 34.01 29.57
N GLU A 28 -6.77 34.52 28.77
CA GLU A 28 -8.17 34.10 28.78
C GLU A 28 -8.35 32.89 27.87
N ILE A 29 -8.98 31.84 28.39
CA ILE A 29 -9.25 30.63 27.61
C ILE A 29 -10.70 30.63 27.15
N LEU A 30 -10.89 30.60 25.84
CA LEU A 30 -12.17 30.41 25.18
C LEU A 30 -12.32 28.93 24.80
N SER A 31 -13.47 28.32 25.08
CA SER A 31 -13.74 26.94 24.66
C SER A 31 -15.25 26.67 24.56
N THR A 32 -15.61 25.52 24.01
CA THR A 32 -17.00 25.05 23.86
C THR A 32 -17.10 23.54 23.99
N GLY A 33 -18.33 23.03 24.18
CA GLY A 33 -18.66 21.60 24.20
C GLY A 33 -17.80 20.76 25.16
N GLY A 34 -17.37 19.58 24.68
CA GLY A 34 -16.59 18.64 25.47
C GLY A 34 -15.21 19.16 25.91
N THR A 35 -14.61 20.09 25.17
CA THR A 35 -13.33 20.71 25.57
C THR A 35 -13.52 21.64 26.75
N LYS A 36 -14.55 22.50 26.71
CA LYS A 36 -14.91 23.35 27.84
C LYS A 36 -15.12 22.51 29.10
N LYS A 37 -15.97 21.48 29.01
CA LYS A 37 -16.25 20.58 30.14
C LYS A 37 -14.96 19.98 30.71
N HIS A 38 -14.12 19.40 29.86
CA HIS A 38 -12.87 18.79 30.30
C HIS A 38 -11.95 19.78 31.04
N LEU A 39 -11.84 21.02 30.55
CA LEU A 39 -11.02 22.05 31.18
C LEU A 39 -11.63 22.56 32.50
N THR A 40 -12.94 22.81 32.55
CA THR A 40 -13.62 23.28 33.77
C THR A 40 -13.61 22.23 34.88
N ASP A 41 -13.80 20.96 34.53
CA ASP A 41 -13.76 19.84 35.49
C ASP A 41 -12.37 19.70 36.14
N ASN A 42 -11.33 20.23 35.49
CA ASN A 42 -9.95 20.26 35.99
C ASN A 42 -9.53 21.65 36.51
N GLY A 43 -10.49 22.49 36.89
CA GLY A 43 -10.23 23.75 37.60
C GLY A 43 -9.73 24.90 36.73
N ILE A 44 -9.82 24.79 35.40
CA ILE A 44 -9.45 25.88 34.48
C ILE A 44 -10.64 26.80 34.26
N ALA A 45 -10.46 28.09 34.50
CA ALA A 45 -11.44 29.10 34.17
C ALA A 45 -11.55 29.23 32.64
N VAL A 46 -12.76 29.00 32.12
CA VAL A 46 -13.05 29.02 30.68
C VAL A 46 -14.22 29.96 30.41
N THR A 47 -14.02 30.87 29.45
CA THR A 47 -15.10 31.66 28.84
C THR A 47 -15.75 30.81 27.75
N ASP A 48 -17.06 30.65 27.81
CA ASP A 48 -17.80 29.93 26.76
C ASP A 48 -17.83 30.76 25.47
N VAL A 49 -17.58 30.11 24.33
CA VAL A 49 -17.72 30.73 23.01
C VAL A 49 -19.10 31.35 22.81
N SER A 50 -20.18 30.71 23.27
CA SER A 50 -21.54 31.24 23.15
C SER A 50 -21.73 32.57 23.89
N SER A 51 -21.02 32.78 25.01
CA SER A 51 -21.00 34.05 25.74
C SER A 51 -20.33 35.18 24.95
N VAL A 52 -19.35 34.84 24.10
CA VAL A 52 -18.63 35.80 23.25
C VAL A 52 -19.43 36.13 21.99
N THR A 53 -20.14 35.15 21.43
CA THR A 53 -20.91 35.33 20.20
C THR A 53 -22.30 35.89 20.44
N GLY A 54 -22.88 35.67 21.63
CA GLY A 54 -24.30 35.93 21.90
C GLY A 54 -25.24 34.98 21.15
N PHE A 55 -24.70 33.93 20.52
CA PHE A 55 -25.45 32.96 19.73
C PHE A 55 -25.45 31.60 20.44
N PRO A 56 -26.62 30.98 20.66
CA PRO A 56 -26.71 29.71 21.37
C PRO A 56 -26.14 28.57 20.53
N GLU A 57 -25.74 27.49 21.20
CA GLU A 57 -25.44 26.24 20.53
C GLU A 57 -26.73 25.65 19.92
N CYS A 58 -26.71 25.34 18.63
CA CYS A 58 -27.84 24.78 17.89
C CYS A 58 -27.39 23.80 16.79
N LEU A 59 -28.34 23.13 16.14
CA LEU A 59 -28.11 22.14 15.07
C LEU A 59 -27.10 21.07 15.49
N ASP A 60 -27.29 20.51 16.69
CA ASP A 60 -26.43 19.49 17.29
C ASP A 60 -24.95 19.89 17.35
N GLY A 61 -24.71 21.20 17.37
CA GLY A 61 -23.38 21.76 17.49
C GLY A 61 -22.62 22.00 16.19
N ARG A 62 -23.28 21.89 15.03
CA ARG A 62 -22.66 22.13 13.72
C ARG A 62 -22.18 23.57 13.51
N VAL A 63 -22.76 24.55 14.21
CA VAL A 63 -22.55 25.99 13.96
C VAL A 63 -22.02 26.76 15.19
N LYS A 64 -21.34 26.10 16.13
CA LYS A 64 -20.89 26.73 17.39
C LYS A 64 -19.89 27.87 17.20
N THR A 65 -18.94 27.71 16.28
CA THR A 65 -17.78 28.62 16.15
C THR A 65 -17.79 29.43 14.87
N LEU A 66 -18.74 29.16 13.95
CA LEU A 66 -18.91 29.82 12.66
C LEU A 66 -19.56 31.21 12.82
N HIS A 67 -18.89 32.09 13.57
CA HIS A 67 -19.43 33.40 13.93
C HIS A 67 -18.42 34.54 13.68
N PRO A 68 -18.85 35.71 13.19
CA PRO A 68 -17.96 36.86 12.97
C PRO A 68 -17.19 37.30 14.21
N MET A 69 -17.78 37.20 15.41
CA MET A 69 -17.08 37.52 16.66
C MET A 69 -15.82 36.67 16.90
N ILE A 70 -15.82 35.44 16.39
CA ILE A 70 -14.66 34.55 16.44
C ILE A 70 -13.72 34.84 15.27
N HIS A 71 -14.25 34.81 14.04
CA HIS A 71 -13.40 34.90 12.85
C HIS A 71 -12.81 36.30 12.62
N ALA A 72 -13.48 37.38 13.00
CA ALA A 72 -12.88 38.73 12.98
C ALA A 72 -11.78 38.84 14.05
N GLY A 73 -11.97 38.22 15.21
CA GLY A 73 -10.96 38.09 16.24
C GLY A 73 -9.72 37.35 15.73
N LEU A 74 -9.89 36.33 14.89
CA LEU A 74 -8.79 35.59 14.27
C LEU A 74 -8.13 36.31 13.08
N LEU A 75 -8.91 36.98 12.23
CA LEU A 75 -8.46 37.46 10.92
C LEU A 75 -8.04 38.94 10.87
N ALA A 76 -8.36 39.74 11.89
CA ALA A 76 -7.92 41.12 11.92
C ALA A 76 -6.39 41.21 11.98
N ILE A 77 -5.78 42.02 11.13
CA ILE A 77 -4.33 42.18 11.07
C ILE A 77 -3.94 43.24 12.10
N ARG A 78 -3.08 42.91 13.06
CA ARG A 78 -2.84 43.76 14.25
C ARG A 78 -2.09 45.02 13.90
N ALA A 79 -1.22 44.95 12.90
CA ALA A 79 -0.51 46.10 12.35
C ALA A 79 -1.40 47.02 11.47
N ASN A 80 -2.61 46.60 11.13
CA ASN A 80 -3.54 47.40 10.33
C ASN A 80 -4.51 48.16 11.25
N GLU A 81 -4.30 49.47 11.39
CA GLU A 81 -5.12 50.33 12.24
C GLU A 81 -6.61 50.30 11.88
N GLN A 82 -6.96 50.22 10.60
CA GLN A 82 -8.35 50.13 10.15
C GLN A 82 -9.01 48.82 10.60
N HIS A 83 -8.28 47.69 10.56
CA HIS A 83 -8.79 46.41 11.05
C HIS A 83 -9.01 46.47 12.57
N MET A 84 -8.05 47.03 13.31
CA MET A 84 -8.13 47.16 14.77
C MET A 84 -9.26 48.09 15.21
N LYS A 85 -9.47 49.21 14.50
CA LYS A 85 -10.63 50.07 14.70
C LYS A 85 -11.93 49.33 14.43
N THR A 86 -12.02 48.61 13.31
CA THR A 86 -13.23 47.87 12.92
C THR A 86 -13.62 46.83 13.97
N ILE A 87 -12.67 46.01 14.46
CA ILE A 87 -13.00 45.01 15.50
C ILE A 87 -13.37 45.69 16.83
N SER A 88 -12.74 46.81 17.18
CA SER A 88 -13.10 47.58 18.37
C SER A 88 -14.52 48.15 18.28
N ASP A 89 -14.89 48.74 17.15
CA ASP A 89 -16.23 49.29 16.89
C ASP A 89 -17.31 48.19 16.92
N LEU A 90 -16.95 46.95 16.54
CA LEU A 90 -17.83 45.78 16.58
C LEU A 90 -17.82 45.05 17.94
N GLY A 91 -17.06 45.52 18.93
CA GLY A 91 -16.94 44.84 20.23
C GLY A 91 -16.19 43.49 20.17
N VAL A 92 -15.44 43.23 19.10
CA VAL A 92 -14.66 42.02 18.91
C VAL A 92 -13.27 42.19 19.51
N SER A 93 -12.83 41.24 20.33
CA SER A 93 -11.45 41.21 20.82
C SER A 93 -10.58 40.25 19.99
N PRO A 94 -9.29 40.57 19.79
CA PRO A 94 -8.31 39.68 19.19
C PRO A 94 -8.25 38.30 19.86
N ILE A 95 -7.96 37.27 19.07
CA ILE A 95 -7.55 35.94 19.54
C ILE A 95 -6.10 35.73 19.10
N ASP A 96 -5.22 35.36 20.04
CA ASP A 96 -3.77 35.28 19.85
C ASP A 96 -3.28 33.83 19.67
N LEU A 97 -4.08 32.84 20.10
CA LEU A 97 -3.79 31.43 19.94
C LEU A 97 -5.06 30.63 19.60
N VAL A 98 -4.95 29.70 18.65
CA VAL A 98 -5.96 28.68 18.35
C VAL A 98 -5.35 27.30 18.53
N CYS A 99 -6.00 26.45 19.31
CA CYS A 99 -5.64 25.05 19.47
C CYS A 99 -6.84 24.17 19.10
N VAL A 100 -6.72 23.46 17.98
CA VAL A 100 -7.78 22.61 17.43
C VAL A 100 -7.17 21.36 16.83
N ASN A 101 -7.66 20.19 17.24
CA ASN A 101 -7.55 18.97 16.45
C ASN A 101 -8.94 18.56 15.97
N LEU A 102 -9.00 18.03 14.76
CA LEU A 102 -10.23 17.79 14.01
C LEU A 102 -11.00 16.58 14.56
N TYR A 103 -12.25 16.45 14.15
CA TYR A 103 -12.97 15.19 14.34
C TYR A 103 -12.24 14.03 13.65
N PRO A 104 -12.35 12.81 14.20
CA PRO A 104 -11.53 11.65 13.81
C PRO A 104 -12.02 11.01 12.50
N PHE A 105 -12.14 11.79 11.43
CA PHE A 105 -12.73 11.31 10.18
C PHE A 105 -11.93 10.16 9.57
N PHE A 106 -10.59 10.24 9.63
CA PHE A 106 -9.69 9.18 9.17
C PHE A 106 -9.97 7.84 9.84
N GLU A 107 -10.21 7.83 11.15
CA GLU A 107 -10.54 6.62 11.89
C GLU A 107 -11.99 6.17 11.63
N LYS A 108 -12.91 7.11 11.43
CA LYS A 108 -14.35 6.84 11.31
C LYS A 108 -14.74 6.26 9.96
N VAL A 109 -14.13 6.71 8.87
CA VAL A 109 -14.32 6.10 7.54
C VAL A 109 -13.89 4.62 7.51
N GLN A 110 -13.02 4.20 8.44
CA GLN A 110 -12.55 2.82 8.57
C GLN A 110 -13.37 1.98 9.56
N ALA A 111 -14.35 2.58 10.25
CA ALA A 111 -15.04 1.95 11.37
C ALA A 111 -16.27 1.11 10.96
N GLY A 112 -16.57 1.02 9.65
CA GLY A 112 -17.73 0.28 9.14
C GLY A 112 -19.07 0.93 9.50
N LEU A 113 -19.09 2.25 9.68
CA LEU A 113 -20.31 3.03 9.89
C LEU A 113 -21.12 3.17 8.60
N THR A 114 -22.39 3.52 8.72
CA THR A 114 -23.19 3.94 7.55
C THR A 114 -22.64 5.23 6.93
N PHE A 115 -23.05 5.52 5.70
CA PHE A 115 -22.66 6.75 5.01
C PHE A 115 -23.08 7.97 5.84
N GLU A 116 -24.32 8.00 6.30
CA GLU A 116 -24.91 9.08 7.09
C GLU A 116 -24.20 9.28 8.44
N GLU A 117 -23.90 8.20 9.15
CA GLU A 117 -23.14 8.27 10.41
C GLU A 117 -21.71 8.79 10.20
N THR A 118 -21.07 8.43 9.09
CA THR A 118 -19.71 8.89 8.75
C THR A 118 -19.71 10.38 8.41
N VAL A 119 -20.75 10.87 7.71
CA VAL A 119 -20.93 12.30 7.38
C VAL A 119 -20.96 13.18 8.64
N GLU A 120 -21.50 12.70 9.76
CA GLU A 120 -21.49 13.46 11.03
C GLU A 120 -20.09 13.74 11.59
N PHE A 121 -19.07 13.00 11.13
CA PHE A 121 -17.68 13.22 11.52
C PHE A 121 -16.92 14.19 10.61
N ILE A 122 -17.57 14.77 9.60
CA ILE A 122 -17.02 15.85 8.79
C ILE A 122 -17.05 17.15 9.60
N ASP A 123 -15.89 17.61 10.03
CA ASP A 123 -15.73 18.81 10.83
C ASP A 123 -15.78 20.06 9.96
N ILE A 124 -16.70 20.99 10.25
CA ILE A 124 -16.80 22.28 9.57
C ILE A 124 -16.11 23.37 10.38
N GLY A 125 -16.35 23.41 11.70
CA GLY A 125 -15.86 24.48 12.57
C GLY A 125 -14.35 24.43 12.76
N GLY A 126 -13.80 23.23 12.97
CA GLY A 126 -12.38 23.00 13.19
C GLY A 126 -11.51 23.50 12.03
N PRO A 127 -11.70 22.99 10.79
CA PRO A 127 -10.93 23.44 9.63
C PRO A 127 -11.10 24.93 9.36
N THR A 128 -12.31 25.49 9.56
CA THR A 128 -12.55 26.93 9.35
C THR A 128 -11.75 27.79 10.34
N MET A 129 -11.74 27.45 11.63
CA MET A 129 -10.94 28.15 12.65
C MET A 129 -9.44 28.02 12.38
N LEU A 130 -8.98 26.81 12.06
CA LEU A 130 -7.58 26.54 11.78
C LEU A 130 -7.10 27.33 10.56
N ARG A 131 -7.82 27.28 9.43
CA ARG A 131 -7.46 28.01 8.20
C ARG A 131 -7.48 29.52 8.42
N ALA A 132 -8.43 30.04 9.21
CA ALA A 132 -8.48 31.47 9.56
C ALA A 132 -7.24 31.89 10.37
N ALA A 133 -6.89 31.13 11.40
CA ALA A 133 -5.70 31.40 12.22
C ALA A 133 -4.40 31.26 11.42
N ALA A 134 -4.26 30.19 10.61
CA ALA A 134 -3.10 29.95 9.77
C ALA A 134 -2.90 31.04 8.69
N LYS A 135 -4.00 31.56 8.12
CA LYS A 135 -3.94 32.71 7.20
C LYS A 135 -3.36 33.94 7.90
N ASN A 136 -3.70 34.17 9.18
CA ASN A 136 -3.23 35.30 9.97
C ASN A 136 -2.07 34.95 10.93
N HIS A 137 -1.21 34.02 10.55
CA HIS A 137 -0.14 33.48 11.40
C HIS A 137 0.89 34.50 11.90
N ASN A 138 0.95 35.70 11.32
CA ASN A 138 1.78 36.78 11.87
C ASN A 138 1.31 37.20 13.27
N ASP A 139 0.00 37.14 13.51
CA ASP A 139 -0.66 37.65 14.71
C ASP A 139 -1.26 36.55 15.59
N VAL A 140 -1.43 35.34 15.05
CA VAL A 140 -2.10 34.22 15.72
C VAL A 140 -1.22 32.96 15.70
N LEU A 141 -0.97 32.37 16.87
CA LEU A 141 -0.39 31.04 16.97
C LEU A 141 -1.46 29.98 16.69
N VAL A 142 -1.14 28.97 15.89
CA VAL A 142 -2.06 27.89 15.57
C VAL A 142 -1.46 26.53 15.92
N LEU A 143 -2.25 25.67 16.56
CA LEU A 143 -1.80 24.39 17.10
C LEU A 143 -2.78 23.29 16.70
N THR A 144 -2.27 22.28 15.99
CA THR A 144 -3.05 21.09 15.60
C THR A 144 -2.59 19.80 16.26
N ASP A 145 -1.42 19.83 16.89
CA ASP A 145 -0.68 18.64 17.32
C ASP A 145 -0.05 18.89 18.71
N PRO A 146 -0.33 18.03 19.71
CA PRO A 146 0.26 18.13 21.04
C PRO A 146 1.79 18.16 21.06
N ALA A 147 2.45 17.58 20.05
CA ALA A 147 3.92 17.58 19.96
C ALA A 147 4.52 19.00 19.87
N ASP A 148 3.76 19.99 19.39
CA ASP A 148 4.24 21.38 19.29
C ASP A 148 4.08 22.17 20.61
N TYR A 149 3.33 21.67 21.60
CA TYR A 149 2.96 22.45 22.79
C TYR A 149 4.18 22.92 23.57
N THR A 150 5.15 22.04 23.78
CA THR A 150 6.39 22.35 24.52
C THR A 150 7.19 23.46 23.84
N GLU A 151 7.35 23.39 22.52
CA GLU A 151 8.11 24.40 21.76
C GLU A 151 7.37 25.74 21.71
N VAL A 152 6.04 25.73 21.63
CA VAL A 152 5.21 26.95 21.74
C VAL A 152 5.38 27.62 23.10
N LYS A 153 5.30 26.86 24.20
CA LYS A 153 5.53 27.38 25.56
C LYS A 153 6.89 28.04 25.68
N ALA A 154 7.94 27.39 25.19
CA ALA A 154 9.30 27.93 25.22
C ALA A 154 9.43 29.24 24.42
N ASN A 155 8.76 29.36 23.26
CA ASN A 155 8.76 30.60 22.47
C ASN A 155 7.96 31.71 23.15
N LEU A 156 6.84 31.38 23.78
CA LEU A 156 6.05 32.33 24.58
C LEU A 156 6.86 32.84 25.79
N ASP A 157 7.55 31.97 26.51
CA ASP A 157 8.42 32.37 27.63
C ASP A 157 9.53 33.33 27.17
N LYS A 158 10.24 32.98 26.09
CA LYS A 158 11.32 33.81 25.52
C LYS A 158 10.86 35.21 25.08
N THR A 159 9.60 35.35 24.71
CA THR A 159 9.03 36.59 24.17
C THR A 159 8.20 37.35 25.21
N ASN A 160 8.20 36.92 26.46
CA ASN A 160 7.36 37.46 27.53
C ASN A 160 5.88 37.46 27.12
N GLN A 161 5.44 36.32 26.58
CA GLN A 161 4.10 36.04 26.07
C GLN A 161 3.70 36.86 24.84
N ASP A 162 4.61 37.60 24.19
CA ASP A 162 4.31 38.45 23.04
C ASP A 162 4.41 37.68 21.72
N VAL A 163 3.26 37.25 21.18
CA VAL A 163 3.15 36.52 19.91
C VAL A 163 3.77 37.28 18.73
N GLY A 164 3.72 38.62 18.75
CA GLY A 164 4.32 39.46 17.72
C GLY A 164 5.84 39.33 17.64
N LYS A 165 6.50 39.02 18.77
CA LYS A 165 7.95 38.84 18.88
C LYS A 165 8.45 37.43 18.61
N ILE A 166 7.54 36.46 18.47
CA ILE A 166 7.91 35.09 18.09
C ILE A 166 8.38 35.09 16.63
N GLU A 167 9.44 34.33 16.36
CA GLU A 167 10.06 34.25 15.04
C GLU A 167 9.02 33.88 13.95
N THR A 168 8.99 34.67 12.88
CA THR A 168 8.06 34.48 11.76
C THR A 168 8.18 33.09 11.13
N ALA A 169 9.39 32.53 11.05
CA ALA A 169 9.60 31.19 10.51
C ALA A 169 8.90 30.10 11.34
N PHE A 170 8.90 30.22 12.66
CA PHE A 170 8.20 29.31 13.57
C PHE A 170 6.68 29.41 13.40
N LYS A 171 6.12 30.62 13.40
CA LYS A 171 4.68 30.84 13.18
C LYS A 171 4.22 30.33 11.81
N ARG A 172 5.01 30.57 10.76
CA ARG A 172 4.78 30.06 9.42
C ARG A 172 4.83 28.53 9.36
N ARG A 173 5.72 27.88 10.11
CA ARG A 173 5.77 26.41 10.20
C ARG A 173 4.48 25.84 10.79
N LEU A 174 3.99 26.41 11.89
CA LEU A 174 2.72 26.01 12.50
C LEU A 174 1.53 26.19 11.54
N ALA A 175 1.48 27.33 10.84
CA ALA A 175 0.47 27.57 9.80
C ALA A 175 0.57 26.58 8.63
N GLY A 176 1.79 26.21 8.23
CA GLY A 176 2.03 25.18 7.21
C GLY A 176 1.51 23.81 7.64
N LYS A 177 1.66 23.42 8.91
CA LYS A 177 1.09 22.17 9.45
C LYS A 177 -0.43 22.16 9.32
N VAL A 178 -1.10 23.29 9.55
CA VAL A 178 -2.56 23.41 9.36
C VAL A 178 -2.96 23.10 7.92
N PHE A 179 -2.39 23.81 6.95
CA PHE A 179 -2.80 23.62 5.55
C PHE A 179 -2.45 22.22 5.04
N ASN A 180 -1.37 21.62 5.54
CA ASN A 180 -1.01 20.24 5.24
C ASN A 180 -1.99 19.21 5.85
N LEU A 181 -2.42 19.42 7.10
CA LEU A 181 -3.45 18.58 7.74
C LEU A 181 -4.78 18.71 7.01
N THR A 182 -5.25 19.93 6.76
CA THR A 182 -6.55 20.14 6.11
C THR A 182 -6.57 19.63 4.67
N SER A 183 -5.44 19.70 3.94
CA SER A 183 -5.38 19.09 2.60
C SER A 183 -5.54 17.57 2.63
N ALA A 184 -4.95 16.88 3.61
CA ALA A 184 -5.13 15.43 3.74
C ALA A 184 -6.54 15.08 4.25
N TYR A 185 -7.10 15.90 5.13
CA TYR A 185 -8.46 15.74 5.65
C TYR A 185 -9.50 15.89 4.54
N ASP A 186 -9.44 16.98 3.78
CA ASP A 186 -10.36 17.23 2.67
C ASP A 186 -10.21 16.18 1.55
N ALA A 187 -8.99 15.68 1.30
CA ALA A 187 -8.75 14.57 0.37
C ALA A 187 -9.48 13.28 0.80
N ALA A 188 -9.46 12.94 2.09
CA ALA A 188 -10.18 11.78 2.61
C ALA A 188 -11.70 11.95 2.51
N VAL A 189 -12.21 13.14 2.86
CA VAL A 189 -13.64 13.46 2.72
C VAL A 189 -14.05 13.42 1.24
N SER A 190 -13.28 14.03 0.34
CA SER A 190 -13.53 14.04 -1.12
C SER A 190 -13.66 12.62 -1.66
N ARG A 191 -12.69 11.75 -1.34
CA ARG A 191 -12.70 10.35 -1.79
C ARG A 191 -13.91 9.57 -1.25
N PHE A 192 -14.23 9.74 0.03
CA PHE A 192 -15.41 9.12 0.65
C PHE A 192 -16.73 9.59 0.02
N MET A 193 -16.84 10.88 -0.31
CA MET A 193 -18.07 11.45 -0.86
C MET A 193 -18.29 11.12 -2.35
N LEU A 194 -17.21 11.02 -3.14
CA LEU A 194 -17.31 10.82 -4.59
C LEU A 194 -17.48 9.36 -4.99
N GLU A 195 -16.83 8.43 -4.26
CA GLU A 195 -16.77 6.99 -4.62
C GLU A 195 -16.41 6.74 -6.10
N GLU A 196 -15.66 7.67 -6.71
CA GLU A 196 -15.27 7.62 -8.12
C GLU A 196 -13.87 7.04 -8.26
N GLU A 197 -13.70 6.14 -9.23
CA GLU A 197 -12.44 5.42 -9.47
C GLU A 197 -11.29 6.33 -9.94
N LEU A 198 -11.56 7.22 -10.90
CA LEU A 198 -10.59 8.12 -11.52
C LEU A 198 -11.17 9.55 -11.59
N PRO A 199 -11.34 10.21 -10.44
CA PRO A 199 -11.98 11.52 -10.37
C PRO A 199 -11.15 12.59 -11.07
N GLN A 200 -11.81 13.70 -11.42
CA GLN A 200 -11.16 14.87 -12.05
C GLN A 200 -9.96 15.39 -11.23
N TYR A 201 -10.06 15.36 -9.91
CA TYR A 201 -8.96 15.67 -8.99
C TYR A 201 -8.53 14.39 -8.27
N TYR A 202 -7.37 13.86 -8.63
CA TYR A 202 -6.86 12.63 -8.03
C TYR A 202 -6.18 12.93 -6.69
N ASP A 203 -6.92 12.74 -5.60
CA ASP A 203 -6.47 13.02 -4.25
C ASP A 203 -5.94 11.75 -3.55
N MET A 204 -4.82 11.88 -2.82
CA MET A 204 -4.26 10.82 -1.98
C MET A 204 -4.07 11.31 -0.53
N PRO A 205 -4.96 10.95 0.42
CA PRO A 205 -4.85 11.33 1.82
C PRO A 205 -3.76 10.49 2.49
N LEU A 206 -2.51 10.90 2.33
CA LEU A 206 -1.34 10.19 2.81
C LEU A 206 -0.81 10.79 4.11
N VAL A 207 -0.48 9.92 5.07
CA VAL A 207 0.20 10.28 6.31
C VAL A 207 1.59 9.65 6.31
N LYS A 208 2.58 10.43 6.75
CA LYS A 208 3.96 9.95 6.88
C LYS A 208 4.04 8.91 7.99
N SER A 209 4.35 7.67 7.63
CA SER A 209 4.53 6.58 8.59
C SER A 209 5.92 6.60 9.20
N GLN A 210 6.96 6.81 8.39
CA GLN A 210 8.35 6.91 8.87
C GLN A 210 9.23 7.67 7.89
N SER A 211 10.27 8.34 8.41
CA SER A 211 11.42 8.74 7.58
C SER A 211 12.26 7.51 7.29
N LEU A 212 12.87 7.43 6.11
CA LEU A 212 13.82 6.36 5.79
C LEU A 212 15.24 6.91 5.79
N ARG A 213 16.22 6.04 6.07
CA ARG A 213 17.63 6.41 6.09
C ARG A 213 18.09 7.05 4.77
N TYR A 214 17.65 6.49 3.65
CA TYR A 214 17.87 6.98 2.28
C TYR A 214 16.84 6.34 1.33
N GLY A 215 16.78 6.82 0.09
CA GLY A 215 15.95 6.30 -0.99
C GLY A 215 16.52 5.03 -1.63
N GLU A 216 16.39 4.89 -2.94
CA GLU A 216 16.98 3.74 -3.65
C GLU A 216 18.51 3.73 -3.52
N ASN A 217 19.12 4.92 -3.46
CA ASN A 217 20.55 5.15 -3.27
C ASN A 217 20.82 6.04 -2.05
N SER A 218 22.01 5.88 -1.45
CA SER A 218 22.40 6.50 -0.17
C SER A 218 22.36 8.04 -0.13
N HIS A 219 22.49 8.70 -1.28
CA HIS A 219 22.45 10.17 -1.39
C HIS A 219 21.02 10.72 -1.48
N GLN A 220 20.01 9.87 -1.68
CA GLN A 220 18.60 10.26 -1.82
C GLN A 220 17.93 10.25 -0.45
N LYS A 221 17.12 11.27 -0.13
CA LYS A 221 16.25 11.25 1.05
C LYS A 221 14.94 10.53 0.72
N ALA A 222 14.38 9.80 1.69
CA ALA A 222 13.11 9.12 1.50
C ALA A 222 12.28 9.04 2.78
N ALA A 223 11.00 8.71 2.61
CA ALA A 223 10.03 8.47 3.66
C ALA A 223 8.98 7.48 3.14
N LEU A 224 8.40 6.70 4.04
CA LEU A 224 7.21 5.90 3.78
C LEU A 224 5.97 6.70 4.16
N TYR A 225 5.00 6.74 3.25
CA TYR A 225 3.67 7.26 3.49
C TYR A 225 2.64 6.13 3.34
N VAL A 226 1.58 6.19 4.14
CA VAL A 226 0.46 5.24 4.10
C VAL A 226 -0.85 6.02 3.97
N THR A 227 -1.90 5.36 3.47
CA THR A 227 -3.25 5.93 3.39
C THR A 227 -3.80 6.21 4.78
N ALA A 228 -4.39 7.39 4.98
CA ALA A 228 -4.99 7.82 6.23
C ALA A 228 -6.42 7.29 6.39
N ASP A 229 -7.11 7.05 5.28
CA ASP A 229 -8.54 6.76 5.16
C ASP A 229 -8.85 5.26 4.98
N LYS A 230 -7.83 4.41 4.85
CA LYS A 230 -7.99 2.96 4.78
C LYS A 230 -6.77 2.23 5.32
N LYS A 231 -6.98 1.03 5.85
CA LYS A 231 -5.91 0.14 6.31
C LYS A 231 -5.41 -0.75 5.18
N GLY A 232 -4.38 -0.28 4.47
CA GLY A 232 -3.70 -1.08 3.44
C GLY A 232 -2.82 -2.19 4.02
N ALA A 233 -2.38 -3.12 3.15
CA ALA A 233 -1.57 -4.27 3.56
C ALA A 233 -0.33 -3.88 4.37
N PHE A 234 0.42 -2.88 3.91
CA PHE A 234 1.64 -2.42 4.57
C PHE A 234 1.37 -1.81 5.95
N ALA A 235 0.25 -1.09 6.13
CA ALA A 235 -0.15 -0.54 7.42
C ALA A 235 -0.54 -1.64 8.44
N GLY A 236 -0.88 -2.83 7.97
CA GLY A 236 -1.11 -4.02 8.80
C GLY A 236 0.15 -4.82 9.13
N MET A 237 1.29 -4.53 8.48
CA MET A 237 2.53 -5.28 8.70
C MET A 237 3.16 -4.94 10.05
N LYS A 238 3.70 -5.94 10.75
CA LYS A 238 4.45 -5.75 11.99
C LYS A 238 5.85 -6.32 11.87
N GLN A 239 6.84 -5.50 12.22
CA GLN A 239 8.23 -5.95 12.29
C GLN A 239 8.51 -6.55 13.68
N LEU A 240 8.82 -7.84 13.74
CA LEU A 240 9.08 -8.56 14.99
C LEU A 240 10.53 -8.45 15.46
N GLN A 241 11.48 -8.30 14.54
CA GLN A 241 12.90 -8.09 14.85
C GLN A 241 13.65 -7.44 13.68
N GLY A 242 14.96 -7.25 13.85
CA GLY A 242 15.87 -6.75 12.83
C GLY A 242 16.02 -5.23 12.85
N LYS A 243 16.84 -4.72 11.93
CA LYS A 243 17.05 -3.29 11.71
C LYS A 243 15.83 -2.65 11.04
N GLU A 244 15.73 -1.33 11.07
CA GLU A 244 14.77 -0.58 10.24
C GLU A 244 14.82 -1.02 8.75
N LEU A 245 13.66 -1.08 8.12
CA LEU A 245 13.51 -1.36 6.69
C LEU A 245 14.05 -0.20 5.86
N SER A 246 14.89 -0.51 4.86
CA SER A 246 15.31 0.48 3.85
C SER A 246 14.25 0.66 2.76
N TYR A 247 14.39 1.69 1.92
CA TYR A 247 13.53 1.91 0.75
C TYR A 247 13.44 0.67 -0.16
N ASN A 248 14.58 0.05 -0.46
CA ASN A 248 14.63 -1.16 -1.29
C ASN A 248 14.04 -2.37 -0.58
N ASN A 249 14.21 -2.48 0.76
CA ASN A 249 13.54 -3.54 1.50
C ASN A 249 12.01 -3.42 1.40
N ILE A 250 11.45 -2.21 1.51
CA ILE A 250 10.01 -1.97 1.40
C ILE A 250 9.49 -2.34 0.01
N ARG A 251 10.23 -1.96 -1.04
CA ARG A 251 9.88 -2.25 -2.45
C ARG A 251 9.83 -3.76 -2.72
N ASP A 252 10.88 -4.49 -2.34
CA ASP A 252 10.95 -5.94 -2.53
C ASP A 252 9.96 -6.69 -1.62
N LEU A 253 9.74 -6.22 -0.39
CA LEU A 253 8.73 -6.73 0.55
C LEU A 253 7.31 -6.59 -0.01
N ASP A 254 6.97 -5.45 -0.60
CA ASP A 254 5.68 -5.22 -1.25
C ASP A 254 5.47 -6.25 -2.36
N VAL A 255 6.43 -6.39 -3.29
CA VAL A 255 6.34 -7.37 -4.39
C VAL A 255 6.19 -8.81 -3.86
N ALA A 256 6.98 -9.18 -2.85
CA ALA A 256 6.90 -10.51 -2.24
C ALA A 256 5.51 -10.80 -1.66
N TRP A 257 4.96 -9.85 -0.91
CA TRP A 257 3.64 -10.03 -0.30
C TRP A 257 2.52 -10.00 -1.35
N LYS A 258 2.63 -9.15 -2.37
CA LYS A 258 1.69 -9.13 -3.51
C LYS A 258 1.68 -10.47 -4.26
N ALA A 259 2.85 -11.09 -4.46
CA ALA A 259 2.94 -12.41 -5.07
C ALA A 259 2.30 -13.50 -4.22
N VAL A 260 2.51 -13.48 -2.89
CA VAL A 260 1.82 -14.38 -1.96
C VAL A 260 0.29 -14.20 -2.02
N CYS A 261 -0.19 -12.95 -2.08
CA CYS A 261 -1.63 -12.66 -2.19
C CYS A 261 -2.20 -13.13 -3.53
N ALA A 262 -1.49 -12.90 -4.64
CA ALA A 262 -1.90 -13.38 -5.96
C ALA A 262 -1.97 -14.90 -6.03
N PHE A 263 -0.98 -15.60 -5.45
CA PHE A 263 -1.04 -17.05 -5.30
C PHE A 263 -2.28 -17.49 -4.51
N ASN A 264 -2.53 -16.88 -3.34
CA ASN A 264 -3.69 -17.23 -2.53
C ASN A 264 -5.00 -17.01 -3.31
N ARG A 265 -5.09 -15.94 -4.11
CA ARG A 265 -6.26 -15.61 -4.92
C ARG A 265 -6.47 -16.58 -6.10
N PHE A 266 -5.43 -16.80 -6.91
CA PHE A 266 -5.58 -17.52 -8.17
C PHE A 266 -5.42 -19.02 -8.05
N VAL A 267 -4.70 -19.50 -7.03
CA VAL A 267 -4.26 -20.90 -6.91
C VAL A 267 -4.86 -21.57 -5.69
N LYS A 268 -4.82 -20.93 -4.50
CA LYS A 268 -5.28 -21.54 -3.25
C LYS A 268 -6.79 -21.48 -3.06
N ASN A 269 -7.39 -20.31 -3.27
CA ASN A 269 -8.79 -20.00 -2.93
C ASN A 269 -9.67 -19.82 -4.18
N ALA A 270 -9.40 -20.58 -5.25
CA ALA A 270 -10.15 -20.46 -6.48
C ALA A 270 -11.61 -20.90 -6.31
N GLU A 271 -12.56 -19.96 -6.34
CA GLU A 271 -13.99 -20.29 -6.35
C GLU A 271 -14.53 -20.54 -7.77
N PRO A 272 -15.34 -21.59 -8.00
CA PRO A 272 -16.02 -21.82 -9.27
C PRO A 272 -17.01 -20.71 -9.62
N VAL A 273 -17.10 -20.32 -10.90
CA VAL A 273 -18.11 -19.35 -11.34
C VAL A 273 -19.49 -20.04 -11.39
N ASN A 274 -20.43 -19.58 -10.55
CA ASN A 274 -21.87 -19.87 -10.62
C ASN A 274 -22.27 -21.37 -10.72
N GLY A 275 -21.80 -22.24 -9.82
CA GLY A 275 -22.34 -23.61 -9.70
C GLY A 275 -22.21 -24.48 -10.97
N THR A 276 -21.36 -24.06 -11.91
CA THR A 276 -21.09 -24.78 -13.15
C THR A 276 -20.18 -25.98 -12.85
N ASP A 277 -20.52 -27.16 -13.38
CA ASP A 277 -19.68 -28.35 -13.28
C ASP A 277 -18.55 -28.27 -14.31
N TYR A 278 -17.33 -28.00 -13.82
CA TYR A 278 -16.13 -27.90 -14.64
C TYR A 278 -15.41 -29.24 -14.81
N SER A 279 -16.05 -30.38 -14.53
CA SER A 279 -15.44 -31.71 -14.60
C SER A 279 -14.85 -32.07 -15.98
N GLU A 280 -15.30 -31.41 -17.06
CA GLU A 280 -14.74 -31.58 -18.41
C GLU A 280 -13.53 -30.67 -18.69
N TYR A 281 -13.30 -29.66 -17.85
CA TYR A 281 -12.21 -28.70 -17.93
C TYR A 281 -11.13 -29.06 -16.91
N ASN A 282 -10.32 -30.07 -17.24
CA ASN A 282 -9.04 -30.48 -16.63
C ASN A 282 -8.26 -29.38 -15.85
N GLY A 283 -8.76 -28.94 -14.69
CA GLY A 283 -8.15 -27.96 -13.78
C GLY A 283 -8.18 -26.48 -14.17
N ILE A 284 -8.84 -26.06 -15.27
CA ILE A 284 -8.90 -24.63 -15.67
C ILE A 284 -10.33 -24.17 -15.89
N ILE A 285 -10.75 -23.26 -15.03
CA ILE A 285 -12.06 -22.63 -15.10
C ILE A 285 -11.93 -21.47 -16.09
N CYS A 286 -12.50 -21.57 -17.29
CA CYS A 286 -12.73 -20.41 -18.15
C CYS A 286 -14.23 -20.31 -18.40
N GLY A 287 -14.87 -19.25 -17.94
CA GLY A 287 -16.32 -19.13 -17.99
C GLY A 287 -16.84 -18.59 -19.33
N LYS A 288 -17.88 -19.22 -19.86
CA LYS A 288 -18.99 -18.53 -20.52
C LYS A 288 -20.18 -18.57 -19.58
N ASP A 289 -21.04 -17.55 -19.60
CA ASP A 289 -22.29 -17.64 -18.84
C ASP A 289 -23.24 -18.68 -19.47
N LYS A 290 -24.35 -18.96 -18.78
CA LYS A 290 -25.41 -19.89 -19.21
C LYS A 290 -26.05 -19.52 -20.57
N ASP A 291 -25.84 -18.29 -21.04
CA ASP A 291 -26.38 -17.77 -22.29
C ASP A 291 -25.34 -17.79 -23.43
N GLY A 292 -24.16 -18.38 -23.18
CA GLY A 292 -23.09 -18.55 -24.18
C GLY A 292 -22.28 -17.28 -24.44
N ASN A 293 -22.50 -16.21 -23.68
CA ASN A 293 -21.67 -15.01 -23.71
C ASN A 293 -20.33 -15.30 -23.02
N LYS A 294 -19.26 -14.65 -23.47
CA LYS A 294 -17.97 -14.68 -22.76
C LYS A 294 -18.23 -14.24 -21.31
N ALA A 295 -17.95 -15.08 -20.31
CA ALA A 295 -17.93 -14.58 -18.94
C ALA A 295 -16.71 -13.64 -18.85
N ALA A 296 -16.78 -12.48 -18.22
CA ALA A 296 -17.52 -12.16 -17.01
C ALA A 296 -18.72 -11.21 -17.20
N PRO A 297 -19.92 -11.55 -16.69
CA PRO A 297 -21.00 -10.57 -16.50
C PRO A 297 -20.87 -9.74 -15.21
N THR A 298 -19.75 -9.85 -14.47
CA THR A 298 -19.58 -9.20 -13.15
C THR A 298 -18.24 -8.50 -12.91
N GLY A 299 -17.31 -8.44 -13.88
CA GLY A 299 -15.98 -7.85 -13.65
C GLY A 299 -15.12 -8.56 -12.58
N LYS A 300 -15.35 -9.86 -12.31
CA LYS A 300 -14.57 -10.64 -11.34
C LYS A 300 -13.52 -11.55 -12.01
N PRO A 301 -12.36 -11.81 -11.37
CA PRO A 301 -11.27 -12.62 -11.93
C PRO A 301 -11.65 -14.08 -12.16
N VAL A 302 -11.10 -14.65 -13.23
CA VAL A 302 -11.06 -16.08 -13.45
C VAL A 302 -10.08 -16.70 -12.45
N THR A 303 -10.55 -17.64 -11.63
CA THR A 303 -9.72 -18.39 -10.68
C THR A 303 -9.40 -19.76 -11.26
N ALA A 304 -8.25 -20.33 -10.93
CA ALA A 304 -7.89 -21.67 -11.37
C ALA A 304 -7.80 -22.60 -10.16
N SER A 305 -8.72 -23.57 -10.09
CA SER A 305 -8.66 -24.61 -9.05
C SER A 305 -7.77 -25.73 -9.56
N PHE A 306 -6.52 -25.74 -9.08
CA PHE A 306 -5.56 -26.79 -9.44
C PHE A 306 -5.70 -27.98 -8.52
N SER A 307 -5.51 -29.18 -9.09
CA SER A 307 -5.51 -30.41 -8.31
C SER A 307 -4.43 -30.36 -7.21
N GLY A 308 -4.86 -30.40 -5.94
CA GLY A 308 -3.98 -30.48 -4.76
C GLY A 308 -3.29 -29.18 -4.32
N ALA A 309 -3.62 -28.02 -4.89
CA ALA A 309 -2.97 -26.75 -4.53
C ALA A 309 -3.52 -26.07 -3.25
N SER A 310 -4.72 -26.43 -2.79
CA SER A 310 -5.36 -25.83 -1.61
C SER A 310 -4.53 -25.98 -0.32
N ASN A 311 -3.73 -27.05 -0.24
CA ASN A 311 -2.85 -27.36 0.89
C ASN A 311 -1.36 -27.10 0.59
N SER A 312 -1.03 -26.49 -0.56
CA SER A 312 0.35 -26.17 -0.91
C SER A 312 0.83 -24.89 -0.23
N VAL A 313 2.13 -24.86 0.08
CA VAL A 313 2.85 -23.69 0.56
C VAL A 313 3.60 -23.06 -0.60
N PHE A 314 3.37 -21.77 -0.82
CA PHE A 314 4.08 -20.97 -1.82
C PHE A 314 5.17 -20.14 -1.14
N THR A 315 6.36 -20.21 -1.71
CA THR A 315 7.50 -19.37 -1.35
C THR A 315 8.01 -18.68 -2.60
N ILE A 316 8.37 -17.41 -2.45
CA ILE A 316 9.00 -16.60 -3.50
C ILE A 316 10.17 -15.82 -2.92
N ALA A 317 11.28 -15.77 -3.64
CA ALA A 317 12.47 -15.02 -3.28
C ALA A 317 12.71 -13.90 -4.29
N LEU A 318 12.88 -12.68 -3.76
CA LEU A 318 13.00 -11.45 -4.52
C LEU A 318 14.40 -10.87 -4.36
N LYS A 319 14.87 -10.26 -5.44
CA LYS A 319 16.06 -9.42 -5.45
C LYS A 319 15.85 -8.29 -6.46
N HIS A 320 15.92 -7.04 -6.02
CA HIS A 320 15.78 -5.87 -6.91
C HIS A 320 14.46 -5.85 -7.69
N ASN A 321 13.35 -6.00 -6.98
CA ASN A 321 11.96 -5.98 -7.47
C ASN A 321 11.60 -7.10 -8.45
N THR A 322 12.38 -8.19 -8.46
CA THR A 322 12.23 -9.28 -9.42
C THR A 322 12.44 -10.64 -8.71
N PRO A 323 11.66 -11.68 -9.04
CA PRO A 323 11.87 -13.01 -8.49
C PRO A 323 13.18 -13.64 -8.98
N CYS A 324 13.97 -14.18 -8.05
CA CYS A 324 15.10 -15.06 -8.32
C CYS A 324 14.75 -16.55 -8.13
N GLY A 325 13.66 -16.85 -7.43
CA GLY A 325 13.15 -18.21 -7.27
C GLY A 325 11.72 -18.21 -6.74
N ALA A 326 10.95 -19.24 -7.08
CA ALA A 326 9.60 -19.45 -6.57
C ALA A 326 9.22 -20.93 -6.68
N SER A 327 8.49 -21.46 -5.69
CA SER A 327 8.04 -22.86 -5.72
C SER A 327 6.80 -23.13 -4.86
N LEU A 328 6.14 -24.26 -5.15
CA LEU A 328 5.12 -24.89 -4.31
C LEU A 328 5.64 -26.16 -3.65
N GLY A 329 5.55 -26.23 -2.33
CA GLY A 329 5.87 -27.42 -1.54
C GLY A 329 4.72 -27.84 -0.62
N ALA A 330 4.79 -29.02 -0.01
CA ALA A 330 3.81 -29.46 0.98
C ALA A 330 4.03 -28.81 2.35
N THR A 331 5.24 -28.31 2.62
CA THR A 331 5.62 -27.62 3.87
C THR A 331 6.39 -26.34 3.57
N PRO A 332 6.48 -25.40 4.55
CA PRO A 332 7.32 -24.21 4.40
C PRO A 332 8.78 -24.55 4.10
N LEU A 333 9.32 -25.57 4.77
CA LEU A 333 10.69 -26.04 4.56
C LEU A 333 10.91 -26.56 3.13
N GLU A 334 10.01 -27.40 2.62
CA GLU A 334 10.13 -27.96 1.28
C GLU A 334 10.04 -26.87 0.21
N SER A 335 9.03 -25.99 0.32
CA SER A 335 8.86 -24.86 -0.59
C SER A 335 10.09 -23.94 -0.55
N TYR A 336 10.57 -23.55 0.63
CA TYR A 336 11.77 -22.72 0.73
C TYR A 336 13.01 -23.37 0.12
N LYS A 337 13.26 -24.66 0.36
CA LYS A 337 14.42 -25.37 -0.24
C LYS A 337 14.38 -25.34 -1.76
N GLN A 338 13.24 -25.66 -2.35
CA GLN A 338 13.07 -25.61 -3.81
C GLN A 338 13.24 -24.18 -4.36
N THR A 339 12.69 -23.18 -3.66
CA THR A 339 12.87 -21.76 -4.02
C THR A 339 14.34 -21.34 -3.96
N TYR A 340 15.06 -21.75 -2.91
CA TYR A 340 16.50 -21.51 -2.75
C TYR A 340 17.30 -22.18 -3.88
N ASP A 341 16.93 -23.41 -4.24
CA ASP A 341 17.59 -24.19 -5.28
C ASP A 341 17.38 -23.64 -6.70
N CYS A 342 16.44 -22.72 -6.93
CA CYS A 342 16.32 -22.03 -8.22
C CYS A 342 17.60 -21.25 -8.55
N ASP A 343 18.03 -20.37 -7.62
CA ASP A 343 19.24 -19.57 -7.78
C ASP A 343 19.87 -19.22 -6.40
N PRO A 344 20.69 -20.13 -5.84
CA PRO A 344 21.36 -19.95 -4.56
C PRO A 344 22.27 -18.73 -4.48
N VAL A 345 22.73 -18.22 -5.64
CA VAL A 345 23.63 -17.06 -5.71
C VAL A 345 22.81 -15.78 -5.61
N SER A 346 21.73 -15.67 -6.39
CA SER A 346 20.90 -14.45 -6.42
C SER A 346 20.04 -14.27 -5.17
N ILE A 347 19.62 -15.35 -4.49
CA ILE A 347 18.87 -15.28 -3.23
C ILE A 347 19.72 -14.73 -2.07
N PHE A 348 21.05 -14.68 -2.19
CA PHE A 348 21.91 -14.11 -1.17
C PHE A 348 21.60 -12.61 -0.95
N GLY A 349 21.20 -12.27 0.27
CA GLY A 349 20.67 -10.95 0.64
C GLY A 349 19.31 -10.65 0.02
N GLY A 350 18.54 -11.68 -0.34
CA GLY A 350 17.21 -11.57 -0.90
C GLY A 350 16.14 -11.34 0.16
N ILE A 351 14.92 -11.12 -0.33
CA ILE A 351 13.71 -10.99 0.47
C ILE A 351 12.78 -12.15 0.14
N VAL A 352 12.29 -12.84 1.17
CA VAL A 352 11.47 -14.04 1.00
C VAL A 352 10.05 -13.79 1.47
N GLY A 353 9.07 -14.12 0.64
CA GLY A 353 7.66 -14.21 1.01
C GLY A 353 7.21 -15.66 1.12
N CYS A 354 6.48 -15.99 2.18
CA CYS A 354 5.88 -17.31 2.39
C CYS A 354 4.38 -17.20 2.64
N SER A 355 3.59 -18.11 2.06
CA SER A 355 2.12 -18.09 2.15
C SER A 355 1.56 -18.64 3.46
N THR A 356 2.40 -19.17 4.34
CA THR A 356 1.99 -19.82 5.61
C THR A 356 2.90 -19.42 6.76
N VAL A 357 2.48 -19.76 7.99
CA VAL A 357 3.31 -19.60 9.18
C VAL A 357 4.61 -20.39 9.02
N ILE A 358 5.74 -19.75 9.34
CA ILE A 358 7.07 -20.37 9.28
C ILE A 358 7.35 -21.09 10.60
N ASP A 359 7.66 -22.38 10.50
CA ASP A 359 8.02 -23.25 11.63
C ASP A 359 9.54 -23.30 11.87
N LYS A 360 9.93 -23.97 12.96
CA LYS A 360 11.33 -24.15 13.37
C LYS A 360 12.19 -24.78 12.27
N ALA A 361 11.70 -25.84 11.64
CA ALA A 361 12.47 -26.61 10.66
C ALA A 361 12.78 -25.76 9.41
N CYS A 362 11.81 -24.98 8.94
CA CYS A 362 12.01 -24.01 7.88
C CYS A 362 12.97 -22.88 8.30
N ALA A 363 12.83 -22.36 9.53
CA ALA A 363 13.72 -21.32 10.05
C ALA A 363 15.19 -21.79 10.11
N GLU A 364 15.44 -23.02 10.56
CA GLU A 364 16.79 -23.62 10.62
C GLU A 364 17.45 -23.72 9.25
N GLU A 365 16.67 -23.92 8.18
CA GLU A 365 17.18 -23.90 6.81
C GLU A 365 17.42 -22.46 6.32
N MET A 366 16.47 -21.55 6.59
CA MET A 366 16.55 -20.15 6.16
C MET A 366 17.78 -19.42 6.72
N VAL A 367 18.15 -19.69 7.98
CA VAL A 367 19.33 -19.04 8.61
C VAL A 367 20.69 -19.47 8.04
N LYS A 368 20.72 -20.50 7.18
CA LYS A 368 21.93 -20.90 6.44
C LYS A 368 22.25 -19.93 5.30
N CYS A 369 21.23 -19.26 4.76
CA CYS A 369 21.40 -18.19 3.78
C CYS A 369 21.42 -16.82 4.49
N PHE A 370 22.15 -15.85 3.93
CA PHE A 370 21.99 -14.46 4.33
C PHE A 370 20.72 -13.91 3.67
N LEU A 371 19.70 -13.60 4.46
CA LEU A 371 18.45 -12.97 3.99
C LEU A 371 18.29 -11.59 4.63
N GLU A 372 17.73 -10.63 3.87
CA GLU A 372 17.48 -9.27 4.36
C GLU A 372 16.16 -9.18 5.14
N VAL A 373 15.09 -9.74 4.56
CA VAL A 373 13.73 -9.70 5.07
C VAL A 373 13.02 -11.02 4.80
N ILE A 374 12.21 -11.49 5.75
CA ILE A 374 11.25 -12.58 5.56
C ILE A 374 9.86 -12.06 5.94
N VAL A 375 8.89 -12.26 5.05
CA VAL A 375 7.47 -11.92 5.26
C VAL A 375 6.60 -13.17 5.19
N ALA A 376 5.72 -13.31 6.17
CA ALA A 376 4.78 -14.42 6.27
C ALA A 376 3.53 -14.01 7.07
N PRO A 377 2.43 -14.80 7.05
CA PRO A 377 1.32 -14.63 7.99
C PRO A 377 1.72 -14.68 9.46
N GLY A 378 2.80 -15.40 9.78
CA GLY A 378 3.29 -15.53 11.15
C GLY A 378 4.52 -16.41 11.26
N PHE A 379 5.01 -16.56 12.48
CA PHE A 379 6.16 -17.39 12.84
C PHE A 379 5.81 -18.12 14.15
N THR A 380 6.18 -19.41 14.26
CA THR A 380 6.08 -20.12 15.55
C THR A 380 7.12 -19.59 16.54
N ASP A 381 6.89 -19.70 17.85
CA ASP A 381 7.85 -19.25 18.88
C ASP A 381 9.23 -19.89 18.69
N ASP A 382 9.30 -21.20 18.47
CA ASP A 382 10.54 -21.92 18.18
C ASP A 382 11.27 -21.41 16.91
N ALA A 383 10.53 -20.93 15.90
CA ALA A 383 11.12 -20.31 14.72
C ALA A 383 11.74 -18.95 15.06
N LEU A 384 11.06 -18.16 15.89
CA LEU A 384 11.58 -16.87 16.37
C LEU A 384 12.87 -17.05 17.18
N GLU A 385 12.96 -18.11 17.99
CA GLU A 385 14.20 -18.46 18.70
C GLU A 385 15.36 -18.74 17.74
N VAL A 386 15.13 -19.51 16.68
CA VAL A 386 16.14 -19.79 15.65
C VAL A 386 16.58 -18.50 14.95
N PHE A 387 15.63 -17.65 14.56
CA PHE A 387 15.95 -16.41 13.86
C PHE A 387 16.61 -15.35 14.75
N ALA A 388 16.48 -15.42 16.08
CA ALA A 388 17.13 -14.49 17.01
C ALA A 388 18.67 -14.51 16.89
N ALA A 389 19.24 -15.61 16.37
CA ALA A 389 20.67 -15.70 16.05
C ALA A 389 21.10 -14.72 14.93
N LYS A 390 20.17 -14.25 14.10
CA LYS A 390 20.41 -13.33 12.98
C LYS A 390 19.86 -11.93 13.28
N LYS A 391 20.46 -11.22 14.23
CA LYS A 391 20.02 -9.89 14.75
C LYS A 391 19.64 -8.82 13.71
N ASN A 392 20.16 -8.91 12.47
CA ASN A 392 19.91 -7.95 11.41
C ASN A 392 18.76 -8.35 10.46
N LEU A 393 18.34 -9.61 10.48
CA LEU A 393 17.25 -10.14 9.67
C LEU A 393 15.93 -9.51 10.12
N ARG A 394 15.15 -8.97 9.19
CA ARG A 394 13.82 -8.44 9.51
C ARG A 394 12.79 -9.54 9.33
N LEU A 395 12.01 -9.78 10.37
CA LEU A 395 10.85 -10.66 10.30
C LEU A 395 9.60 -9.79 10.29
N ILE A 396 8.79 -9.94 9.25
CA ILE A 396 7.58 -9.16 9.03
C ILE A 396 6.38 -10.11 9.05
N THR A 397 5.42 -9.85 9.94
CA THR A 397 4.11 -10.50 9.87
C THR A 397 3.17 -9.67 9.01
N ALA A 398 2.46 -10.31 8.08
CA ALA A 398 1.47 -9.66 7.24
C ALA A 398 0.17 -10.47 7.21
N GLU A 399 -0.94 -9.84 7.60
CA GLU A 399 -2.26 -10.49 7.69
C GLU A 399 -3.26 -9.94 6.67
N ILE A 400 -3.07 -8.69 6.25
CA ILE A 400 -3.95 -8.01 5.31
C ILE A 400 -3.48 -8.30 3.89
N SER A 401 -4.38 -8.82 3.06
CA SER A 401 -4.13 -9.04 1.64
C SER A 401 -3.80 -7.73 0.93
N ALA A 402 -2.80 -7.76 0.06
CA ALA A 402 -2.49 -6.63 -0.81
C ALA A 402 -3.51 -6.59 -1.96
N ASP A 403 -4.68 -6.00 -1.71
CA ASP A 403 -5.84 -5.98 -2.61
C ASP A 403 -6.22 -4.58 -3.11
N ASP A 404 -5.29 -3.61 -3.07
CA ASP A 404 -5.53 -2.29 -3.66
C ASP A 404 -5.96 -2.38 -5.14
N ASP A 405 -7.02 -1.65 -5.50
CA ASP A 405 -7.61 -1.65 -6.85
C ASP A 405 -6.74 -0.93 -7.88
N TYR A 406 -5.98 0.09 -7.44
CA TYR A 406 -5.16 0.94 -8.30
C TYR A 406 -3.68 0.90 -7.93
N GLU A 407 -2.83 1.01 -8.95
CA GLU A 407 -1.40 1.26 -8.83
C GLU A 407 -1.04 2.61 -9.47
N CYS A 408 -0.08 3.31 -8.85
CA CYS A 408 0.37 4.62 -9.33
C CYS A 408 1.86 4.57 -9.69
N MET A 409 2.23 5.23 -10.79
CA MET A 409 3.62 5.42 -11.22
C MET A 409 3.89 6.90 -11.50
N SER A 410 4.99 7.43 -10.97
CA SER A 410 5.36 8.82 -11.23
C SER A 410 5.85 9.02 -12.66
N VAL A 411 5.51 10.18 -13.24
CA VAL A 411 6.10 10.70 -14.48
C VAL A 411 6.59 12.13 -14.22
N ALA A 412 7.42 12.67 -15.11
CA ALA A 412 7.91 14.04 -14.96
C ALA A 412 6.74 15.04 -14.95
N GLY A 413 6.46 15.62 -13.78
CA GLY A 413 5.37 16.57 -13.59
C GLY A 413 3.98 15.97 -13.39
N GLY A 414 3.83 14.65 -13.22
CA GLY A 414 2.52 14.02 -13.07
C GLY A 414 2.53 12.59 -12.51
N LEU A 415 1.38 11.92 -12.63
CA LEU A 415 1.13 10.56 -12.13
C LEU A 415 0.37 9.75 -13.19
N LEU A 416 0.80 8.53 -13.45
CA LEU A 416 0.01 7.51 -14.14
C LEU A 416 -0.73 6.69 -13.08
N VAL A 417 -2.03 6.49 -13.27
CA VAL A 417 -2.88 5.68 -12.40
C VAL A 417 -3.54 4.62 -13.27
N GLN A 418 -3.48 3.37 -12.84
CA GLN A 418 -4.10 2.25 -13.53
C GLN A 418 -4.73 1.29 -12.53
N ASN A 419 -5.73 0.54 -12.97
CA ASN A 419 -6.17 -0.62 -12.21
C ASN A 419 -5.04 -1.64 -12.09
N ARG A 420 -5.10 -2.44 -11.03
CA ARG A 420 -4.10 -3.45 -10.75
C ARG A 420 -4.29 -4.70 -11.60
N ASP A 421 -3.17 -5.32 -11.95
CA ASP A 421 -3.16 -6.60 -12.66
C ASP A 421 -3.63 -7.73 -11.73
N ASN A 422 -4.95 -8.00 -11.77
CA ASN A 422 -5.66 -8.91 -10.89
C ASN A 422 -6.44 -10.00 -11.66
N VAL A 423 -6.13 -10.20 -12.94
CA VAL A 423 -6.68 -11.28 -13.78
C VAL A 423 -5.53 -12.21 -14.15
N LEU A 424 -5.70 -13.53 -14.07
CA LEU A 424 -4.64 -14.46 -14.50
C LEU A 424 -4.81 -14.86 -15.98
N PHE A 425 -6.03 -15.18 -16.40
CA PHE A 425 -6.36 -15.54 -17.78
C PHE A 425 -7.73 -14.99 -18.20
N GLU A 426 -7.88 -14.56 -19.45
CA GLU A 426 -9.15 -14.23 -20.08
C GLU A 426 -9.77 -15.46 -20.77
N LYS A 427 -8.92 -16.37 -21.25
CA LYS A 427 -9.29 -17.59 -21.96
C LYS A 427 -8.22 -18.66 -21.82
N TRP A 428 -8.50 -19.85 -22.34
CA TRP A 428 -7.55 -20.97 -22.39
C TRP A 428 -7.73 -21.76 -23.69
N ASP A 429 -7.06 -21.32 -24.74
CA ASP A 429 -7.18 -21.93 -26.07
C ASP A 429 -5.97 -22.83 -26.35
N ILE A 430 -6.19 -24.13 -26.50
CA ILE A 430 -5.17 -25.04 -27.04
C ILE A 430 -5.14 -24.84 -28.56
N VAL A 431 -4.09 -24.20 -29.07
CA VAL A 431 -4.00 -23.78 -30.48
C VAL A 431 -3.20 -24.74 -31.36
N THR A 432 -2.62 -25.79 -30.76
CA THR A 432 -1.81 -26.80 -31.44
C THR A 432 -2.48 -28.18 -31.50
N LYS A 433 -1.96 -29.06 -32.35
CA LYS A 433 -2.37 -30.47 -32.43
C LYS A 433 -2.00 -31.25 -31.15
N ALA A 434 -0.80 -31.02 -30.62
CA ALA A 434 -0.40 -31.55 -29.33
C ALA A 434 -1.20 -30.87 -28.21
N LYS A 435 -1.65 -31.66 -27.24
CA LYS A 435 -2.40 -31.18 -26.07
C LYS A 435 -1.53 -31.28 -24.81
N PRO A 436 -1.56 -30.28 -23.92
CA PRO A 436 -0.83 -30.36 -22.67
C PRO A 436 -1.43 -31.43 -21.75
N THR A 437 -0.60 -32.06 -20.93
CA THR A 437 -1.06 -32.95 -19.84
C THR A 437 -1.56 -32.13 -18.65
N GLN A 438 -2.29 -32.76 -17.72
CA GLN A 438 -2.72 -32.06 -16.49
C GLN A 438 -1.53 -31.50 -15.69
N ALA A 439 -0.43 -32.26 -15.58
CA ALA A 439 0.76 -31.79 -14.88
C ALA A 439 1.36 -30.54 -15.55
N GLN A 440 1.39 -30.50 -16.89
CA GLN A 440 1.85 -29.34 -17.64
C GLN A 440 0.91 -28.14 -17.47
N ILE A 441 -0.40 -28.38 -17.43
CA ILE A 441 -1.41 -27.34 -17.15
C ILE A 441 -1.18 -26.72 -15.76
N ASP A 442 -0.99 -27.54 -14.73
CA ASP A 442 -0.70 -27.07 -13.36
C ASP A 442 0.60 -26.24 -13.32
N GLU A 443 1.64 -26.67 -14.03
CA GLU A 443 2.91 -25.94 -14.15
C GLU A 443 2.76 -24.60 -14.89
N MET A 444 1.97 -24.58 -15.98
CA MET A 444 1.70 -23.36 -16.75
C MET A 444 1.10 -22.28 -15.87
N ALA A 445 0.13 -22.64 -15.05
CA ALA A 445 -0.61 -21.63 -14.32
C ALA A 445 0.08 -21.18 -13.04
N PHE A 446 0.81 -22.08 -12.36
CA PHE A 446 1.81 -21.68 -11.37
C PHE A 446 2.81 -20.69 -11.99
N GLY A 447 3.37 -21.03 -13.15
CA GLY A 447 4.35 -20.22 -13.85
C GLY A 447 3.82 -18.85 -14.26
N MET A 448 2.58 -18.77 -14.76
CA MET A 448 1.91 -17.51 -15.10
C MET A 448 1.70 -16.63 -13.87
N THR A 449 1.36 -17.22 -12.72
CA THR A 449 1.24 -16.49 -11.44
C THR A 449 2.56 -15.84 -11.05
N VAL A 450 3.69 -16.54 -11.22
CA VAL A 450 5.03 -15.99 -10.94
C VAL A 450 5.42 -14.94 -11.99
N ALA A 451 5.06 -15.15 -13.26
CA ALA A 451 5.40 -14.23 -14.36
C ALA A 451 4.82 -12.82 -14.18
N MET A 452 3.67 -12.67 -13.51
CA MET A 452 3.08 -11.36 -13.15
C MET A 452 4.03 -10.45 -12.36
N PHE A 453 5.01 -11.03 -11.66
CA PHE A 453 5.96 -10.32 -10.80
C PHE A 453 7.36 -10.26 -11.40
N ALA A 454 7.60 -10.87 -12.56
CA ALA A 454 8.86 -10.79 -13.29
C ALA A 454 8.87 -9.57 -14.22
N LYS A 455 9.99 -8.82 -14.23
CA LYS A 455 10.13 -7.67 -15.11
C LYS A 455 10.13 -8.07 -16.58
N SER A 456 9.40 -7.35 -17.41
CA SER A 456 9.28 -7.66 -18.84
C SER A 456 10.52 -7.23 -19.63
N ASN A 457 10.88 -7.93 -20.70
CA ASN A 457 10.32 -9.19 -21.20
C ASN A 457 10.67 -10.38 -20.30
N ALA A 458 9.67 -11.15 -19.84
CA ALA A 458 9.86 -12.30 -18.94
C ALA A 458 9.52 -13.67 -19.57
N ILE A 459 10.44 -14.63 -19.44
CA ILE A 459 10.27 -16.05 -19.74
C ILE A 459 10.60 -16.86 -18.50
N LEU A 460 9.72 -17.80 -18.15
CA LEU A 460 9.95 -18.72 -17.05
C LEU A 460 9.94 -20.17 -17.58
N VAL A 461 10.75 -21.02 -16.97
CA VAL A 461 10.82 -22.46 -17.27
C VAL A 461 10.56 -23.21 -15.97
N ILE A 462 9.50 -24.02 -15.98
CA ILE A 462 8.90 -24.61 -14.79
C ILE A 462 9.10 -26.12 -14.81
N LYS A 463 9.35 -26.67 -13.61
CA LYS A 463 9.29 -28.11 -13.36
C LYS A 463 8.88 -28.35 -11.92
N ASN A 464 8.04 -29.34 -11.64
CA ASN A 464 7.61 -29.71 -10.29
C ASN A 464 7.11 -28.47 -9.51
N ARG A 465 6.34 -27.60 -10.19
CA ARG A 465 5.81 -26.35 -9.62
C ARG A 465 6.90 -25.46 -8.99
N THR A 466 8.07 -25.43 -9.62
CA THR A 466 9.24 -24.63 -9.25
C THR A 466 9.80 -23.91 -10.49
N ALA A 467 10.11 -22.62 -10.35
CA ALA A 467 10.61 -21.77 -11.43
C ALA A 467 12.15 -21.84 -11.57
N TYR A 468 12.66 -22.96 -12.08
CA TYR A 468 14.11 -23.21 -12.21
C TYR A 468 14.83 -22.30 -13.21
N GLY A 469 14.11 -21.72 -14.16
CA GLY A 469 14.66 -20.74 -15.09
C GLY A 469 13.80 -19.49 -15.11
N ILE A 470 14.37 -18.34 -14.71
CA ILE A 470 13.72 -17.04 -14.84
C ILE A 470 14.66 -16.15 -15.66
N GLY A 471 14.20 -15.75 -16.85
CA GLY A 471 14.84 -14.75 -17.70
C GLY A 471 13.91 -13.55 -17.80
N CYS A 472 14.35 -12.38 -17.34
CA CYS A 472 13.49 -11.21 -17.17
C CYS A 472 14.26 -9.90 -17.40
N GLY A 473 13.52 -8.80 -17.56
CA GLY A 473 14.07 -7.45 -17.76
C GLY A 473 14.78 -7.27 -19.10
N GLN A 474 14.51 -8.12 -20.08
CA GLN A 474 15.16 -8.07 -21.39
C GLN A 474 14.37 -7.19 -22.36
N THR A 475 15.07 -6.48 -23.25
CA THR A 475 14.42 -5.72 -24.32
C THR A 475 13.99 -6.60 -25.49
N ASN A 476 14.60 -7.78 -25.64
CA ASN A 476 14.26 -8.78 -26.66
C ASN A 476 13.79 -10.09 -26.03
N ARG A 477 12.70 -10.64 -26.57
CA ARG A 477 12.02 -11.86 -26.09
C ARG A 477 12.92 -13.09 -26.12
N ILE A 478 13.67 -13.26 -27.21
CA ILE A 478 14.56 -14.42 -27.39
C ILE A 478 15.68 -14.44 -26.35
N TRP A 479 16.21 -13.28 -25.94
CA TRP A 479 17.24 -13.21 -24.89
C TRP A 479 16.71 -13.64 -23.52
N ALA A 480 15.46 -13.30 -23.20
CA ALA A 480 14.81 -13.81 -22.00
C ALA A 480 14.63 -15.34 -22.08
N ALA A 481 14.24 -15.87 -23.25
CA ALA A 481 14.08 -17.30 -23.46
C ALA A 481 15.40 -18.06 -23.32
N GLU A 482 16.47 -17.61 -23.98
CA GLU A 482 17.80 -18.22 -23.91
C GLU A 482 18.33 -18.25 -22.47
N GLN A 483 18.18 -17.16 -21.72
CA GLN A 483 18.59 -17.10 -20.31
C GLN A 483 17.77 -18.07 -19.45
N ALA A 484 16.44 -18.07 -19.58
CA ALA A 484 15.57 -18.92 -18.77
C ALA A 484 15.82 -20.42 -19.05
N LEU A 485 15.92 -20.80 -20.33
CA LEU A 485 16.17 -22.18 -20.77
C LEU A 485 17.53 -22.69 -20.31
N THR A 486 18.58 -21.88 -20.47
CA THR A 486 19.94 -22.25 -20.04
C THR A 486 20.02 -22.47 -18.54
N ARG A 487 19.48 -21.52 -17.75
CA ARG A 487 19.44 -21.63 -16.28
C ARG A 487 18.67 -22.86 -15.82
N ALA A 488 17.49 -23.10 -16.38
CA ALA A 488 16.68 -24.26 -16.03
C ALA A 488 17.40 -25.58 -16.34
N LYS A 489 18.04 -25.68 -17.51
CA LYS A 489 18.81 -26.88 -17.88
C LYS A 489 19.95 -27.13 -16.92
N GLU A 490 20.83 -26.15 -16.72
CA GLU A 490 21.97 -26.27 -15.80
C GLU A 490 21.51 -26.69 -14.40
N LYS A 491 20.41 -26.11 -13.92
CA LYS A 491 19.94 -26.36 -12.57
C LYS A 491 19.26 -27.71 -12.41
N THR A 492 18.41 -28.09 -13.35
CA THR A 492 17.75 -29.40 -13.32
C THR A 492 18.72 -30.56 -13.51
N GLU A 493 19.77 -30.39 -14.33
CA GLU A 493 20.88 -31.34 -14.47
C GLU A 493 21.69 -31.47 -13.17
N ALA A 494 22.07 -30.35 -12.56
CA ALA A 494 22.80 -30.35 -11.29
C ALA A 494 22.03 -31.03 -10.15
N LEU A 495 20.70 -30.92 -10.14
CA LEU A 495 19.82 -31.54 -9.15
C LEU A 495 19.44 -32.99 -9.51
N GLY A 496 19.72 -33.45 -10.72
CA GLY A 496 19.37 -34.81 -11.17
C GLY A 496 17.86 -35.06 -11.28
N ILE A 497 17.04 -34.01 -11.47
CA ILE A 497 15.58 -34.11 -11.46
C ILE A 497 14.95 -34.30 -12.85
N GLY A 498 15.79 -34.35 -13.89
CA GLY A 498 15.36 -34.46 -15.29
C GLY A 498 14.90 -33.13 -15.90
N ASN A 499 14.68 -33.11 -17.20
CA ASN A 499 14.42 -31.88 -17.95
C ASN A 499 13.15 -31.15 -17.50
N ALA A 500 13.19 -29.82 -17.51
CA ALA A 500 12.00 -28.98 -17.38
C ALA A 500 11.29 -28.91 -18.74
N GLU A 501 9.97 -29.08 -18.76
CA GLU A 501 9.22 -29.27 -20.01
C GLU A 501 8.21 -28.15 -20.31
N VAL A 502 8.01 -27.22 -19.38
CA VAL A 502 7.00 -26.16 -19.50
C VAL A 502 7.66 -24.79 -19.53
N LEU A 503 7.32 -24.01 -20.55
CA LEU A 503 7.78 -22.64 -20.73
C LEU A 503 6.59 -21.66 -20.67
N ILE A 504 6.81 -20.55 -19.98
CA ILE A 504 5.86 -19.49 -19.73
C ILE A 504 6.36 -18.21 -20.39
N SER A 505 5.48 -17.46 -21.03
CA SER A 505 5.78 -16.12 -21.55
C SER A 505 4.75 -15.10 -21.07
N ASP A 506 5.22 -14.00 -20.47
CA ASP A 506 4.36 -12.88 -20.00
C ASP A 506 3.63 -12.17 -21.16
N ALA A 507 4.18 -12.24 -22.37
CA ALA A 507 3.66 -11.66 -23.60
C ALA A 507 3.73 -12.64 -24.78
N PHE A 508 3.08 -12.29 -25.90
CA PHE A 508 3.12 -13.09 -27.11
C PHE A 508 4.54 -13.23 -27.67
N PHE A 509 4.78 -14.29 -28.45
CA PHE A 509 6.01 -14.41 -29.21
C PHE A 509 5.94 -13.58 -30.50
N PRO A 510 6.91 -12.68 -30.75
CA PRO A 510 6.94 -11.93 -32.00
C PRO A 510 7.36 -12.81 -33.18
N PHE A 511 8.16 -13.85 -32.94
CA PHE A 511 8.71 -14.75 -33.96
C PHE A 511 8.78 -16.19 -33.44
N ALA A 512 8.86 -17.16 -34.36
CA ALA A 512 8.95 -18.58 -34.05
C ALA A 512 10.30 -19.02 -33.45
N ASP A 513 11.32 -18.16 -33.47
CA ASP A 513 12.65 -18.40 -32.90
C ASP A 513 12.61 -18.84 -31.42
N ASN A 514 11.65 -18.32 -30.65
CA ASN A 514 11.42 -18.69 -29.26
C ASN A 514 10.95 -20.15 -29.13
N VAL A 515 10.10 -20.60 -30.04
CA VAL A 515 9.63 -21.99 -30.11
C VAL A 515 10.75 -22.92 -30.56
N GLU A 516 11.51 -22.51 -31.57
CA GLU A 516 12.67 -23.26 -32.06
C GLU A 516 13.72 -23.45 -30.97
N LYS A 517 14.04 -22.38 -30.24
CA LYS A 517 14.93 -22.42 -29.08
C LYS A 517 14.37 -23.30 -27.96
N ALA A 518 13.08 -23.18 -27.64
CA ALA A 518 12.45 -24.04 -26.64
C ALA A 518 12.54 -25.53 -27.00
N ASN A 519 12.38 -25.88 -28.28
CA ASN A 519 12.54 -27.26 -28.76
C ASN A 519 13.98 -27.79 -28.56
N GLU A 520 15.01 -26.98 -28.81
CA GLU A 520 16.43 -27.37 -28.58
C GLU A 520 16.69 -27.79 -27.12
N PHE A 521 15.93 -27.23 -26.18
CA PHE A 521 16.00 -27.53 -24.75
C PHE A 521 14.95 -28.54 -24.28
N GLY A 522 14.23 -29.19 -25.20
CA GLY A 522 13.31 -30.27 -24.89
C GLY A 522 11.99 -29.84 -24.23
N ILE A 523 11.60 -28.57 -24.35
CA ILE A 523 10.28 -28.10 -23.92
C ILE A 523 9.17 -28.86 -24.66
N LYS A 524 8.11 -29.22 -23.93
CA LYS A 524 6.95 -29.97 -24.44
C LYS A 524 5.66 -29.16 -24.40
N ALA A 525 5.60 -28.11 -23.58
CA ALA A 525 4.42 -27.27 -23.51
C ALA A 525 4.77 -25.79 -23.28
N ILE A 526 4.02 -24.90 -23.91
CA ILE A 526 4.21 -23.44 -23.87
C ILE A 526 2.87 -22.78 -23.55
N VAL A 527 2.89 -21.81 -22.63
CA VAL A 527 1.77 -20.89 -22.40
C VAL A 527 2.19 -19.45 -22.68
N THR A 528 1.34 -18.74 -23.41
CA THR A 528 1.57 -17.34 -23.82
C THR A 528 0.21 -16.66 -24.05
N PRO A 529 0.12 -15.32 -24.08
CA PRO A 529 -1.17 -14.66 -24.32
C PRO A 529 -1.73 -14.87 -25.73
N GLY A 530 -0.86 -15.05 -26.74
CA GLY A 530 -1.22 -14.92 -28.14
C GLY A 530 -1.57 -13.47 -28.53
N GLY A 531 -2.05 -13.28 -29.75
CA GLY A 531 -2.43 -11.97 -30.30
C GLY A 531 -1.38 -11.33 -31.23
N SER A 532 -0.34 -12.06 -31.63
CA SER A 532 0.59 -11.61 -32.67
C SER A 532 -0.02 -11.79 -34.06
N ILE A 533 0.26 -10.87 -34.98
CA ILE A 533 -0.03 -11.10 -36.41
C ILE A 533 0.71 -12.32 -36.97
N ARG A 534 1.74 -12.80 -36.25
CA ARG A 534 2.57 -13.98 -36.57
C ARG A 534 2.29 -15.19 -35.68
N ASP A 535 1.16 -15.22 -34.96
CA ASP A 535 0.82 -16.37 -34.11
C ASP A 535 0.86 -17.69 -34.89
N GLN A 536 0.42 -17.68 -36.15
CA GLN A 536 0.43 -18.87 -37.00
C GLN A 536 1.85 -19.44 -37.22
N GLU A 537 2.88 -18.58 -37.36
CA GLU A 537 4.27 -19.04 -37.48
C GLU A 537 4.72 -19.82 -36.23
N CYS A 538 4.33 -19.34 -35.05
CA CYS A 538 4.64 -20.01 -33.78
C CYS A 538 3.84 -21.31 -33.60
N ILE A 539 2.55 -21.30 -33.98
CA ILE A 539 1.68 -22.49 -33.95
C ILE A 539 2.22 -23.57 -34.88
N ASP A 540 2.64 -23.20 -36.09
CA ASP A 540 3.21 -24.13 -37.08
C ASP A 540 4.53 -24.71 -36.59
N ALA A 541 5.41 -23.89 -35.98
CA ALA A 541 6.63 -24.37 -35.34
C ALA A 541 6.33 -25.35 -34.20
N CYS A 542 5.38 -25.04 -33.30
CA CYS A 542 4.98 -25.95 -32.24
C CYS A 542 4.43 -27.27 -32.79
N ASN A 543 3.56 -27.21 -33.80
CA ASN A 543 3.02 -28.41 -34.46
C ASN A 543 4.11 -29.25 -35.12
N LYS A 544 5.12 -28.62 -35.73
CA LYS A 544 6.29 -29.29 -36.31
C LYS A 544 7.10 -30.05 -35.26
N TYR A 545 7.27 -29.49 -34.07
CA TYR A 545 8.07 -30.08 -32.98
C TYR A 545 7.26 -30.92 -31.98
N GLY A 546 5.93 -30.99 -32.15
CA GLY A 546 5.04 -31.70 -31.22
C GLY A 546 4.91 -31.02 -29.85
N ILE A 547 5.09 -29.70 -29.80
CA ILE A 547 4.96 -28.89 -28.58
C ILE A 547 3.51 -28.44 -28.44
N ALA A 548 2.92 -28.63 -27.27
CA ALA A 548 1.60 -28.08 -26.95
C ALA A 548 1.71 -26.57 -26.71
N MET A 549 0.83 -25.76 -27.31
CA MET A 549 0.77 -24.32 -27.08
C MET A 549 -0.63 -23.90 -26.64
N VAL A 550 -0.67 -23.08 -25.60
CA VAL A 550 -1.90 -22.51 -25.03
C VAL A 550 -1.86 -20.99 -25.14
N PHE A 551 -2.97 -20.40 -25.62
CA PHE A 551 -3.21 -18.96 -25.60
C PHE A 551 -4.14 -18.54 -24.46
N THR A 552 -3.68 -17.60 -23.62
CA THR A 552 -4.42 -17.13 -22.44
C THR A 552 -5.25 -15.88 -22.68
N GLY A 553 -4.97 -15.13 -23.74
CA GLY A 553 -5.57 -13.82 -24.00
C GLY A 553 -5.11 -12.68 -23.08
N THR A 554 -4.38 -12.98 -22.00
CA THR A 554 -3.98 -11.98 -20.99
C THR A 554 -2.48 -11.81 -20.94
N ARG A 555 -2.01 -10.57 -21.08
CA ARG A 555 -0.59 -10.19 -21.01
C ARG A 555 -0.28 -9.55 -19.66
N HIS A 556 0.82 -9.97 -19.02
CA HIS A 556 1.25 -9.46 -17.71
C HIS A 556 2.56 -8.69 -17.80
N PHE A 557 2.55 -7.52 -18.45
CA PHE A 557 3.75 -6.70 -18.48
C PHE A 557 4.02 -6.02 -17.13
N LYS A 558 5.29 -6.06 -16.69
CA LYS A 558 5.75 -5.34 -15.51
C LYS A 558 7.05 -4.59 -15.80
N HIS A 559 7.02 -3.28 -15.55
CA HIS A 559 8.17 -2.39 -15.71
C HIS A 559 8.65 -1.89 -14.35
#